data_AF-A0AAU7DBT4-F1
#
_entry.id   AF-A0AAU7DBT4-F1
#
_cell.length_a   1.000
_cell.length_b   1.000
_cell.length_c   1.000
_cell.angle_alpha   90.00
_cell.angle_beta   90.00
_cell.angle_gamma   90.00
#
_symmetry.space_group_name_H-M   'P 1'
#
loop_
_entity.id
_entity.type
_entity.pdbx_description
1 polymer ?
#
loop_
_entity_poly.entity_id
_entity_poly.type
_entity_poly.pdbx_seq_one_letter_code
_entity_poly.pdbx_strand_id
1 'polypeptide(L)'
;MQSSTKFRFILTAALAFAPFLRAQAPQHAQVTYANGELTVAANNSSLNQILRDIAHETGMKITGGVTDERVFGQYGPATPSKILGELLDGTESNMLLLQATAGAPAELILTPRHGGPTPPSPEGYQEAPLPEPVRPQYPIANQPEENAAPTPTAAAPAQEAPNGVKTPQQIYEQLERMRQQQQQRQSNPQ
;
A
#
# COMPACT_ATOMS: atom_id res chain seq x y z
N MET A 1 -49.24 54.28 46.34
CA MET A 1 -48.40 54.64 47.50
C MET A 1 -47.66 53.39 47.91
N GLN A 2 -46.35 53.33 47.62
CA GLN A 2 -45.29 53.44 48.64
C GLN A 2 -45.37 52.28 49.66
N SER A 3 -44.34 51.46 49.90
CA SER A 3 -42.92 51.63 49.67
C SER A 3 -42.22 50.31 50.07
N SER A 4 -41.07 50.02 49.47
CA SER A 4 -39.85 49.60 50.19
C SER A 4 -39.77 48.17 50.77
N THR A 5 -38.65 47.41 50.76
CA THR A 5 -37.23 47.68 50.46
C THR A 5 -36.37 46.47 50.92
N LYS A 6 -35.14 46.33 50.38
CA LYS A 6 -33.94 45.54 50.85
C LYS A 6 -33.95 44.02 50.58
N PHE A 7 -33.28 43.46 49.56
CA PHE A 7 -31.84 43.39 49.16
C PHE A 7 -30.93 42.56 50.09
N ARG A 8 -30.17 41.66 49.42
CA ARG A 8 -28.93 40.93 49.79
C ARG A 8 -29.15 39.57 50.48
N PHE A 9 -28.32 38.54 50.34
CA PHE A 9 -26.94 38.44 49.88
C PHE A 9 -26.69 37.03 49.30
N ILE A 10 -25.67 36.97 48.46
CA ILE A 10 -25.08 35.86 47.71
C ILE A 10 -24.80 34.62 48.58
N LEU A 11 -25.06 33.43 48.03
CA LEU A 11 -24.17 32.29 48.26
C LEU A 11 -23.77 31.69 46.91
N THR A 12 -22.59 32.11 46.47
CA THR A 12 -21.76 31.42 45.51
C THR A 12 -21.46 30.04 46.07
N ALA A 13 -22.01 29.00 45.47
CA ALA A 13 -21.45 27.66 45.56
C ALA A 13 -21.02 27.27 44.15
N ALA A 14 -19.77 27.59 43.82
CA ALA A 14 -19.09 26.98 42.69
C ALA A 14 -18.93 25.49 43.02
N LEU A 15 -19.85 24.66 42.52
CA LEU A 15 -19.58 23.23 42.39
C LEU A 15 -18.61 23.07 41.22
N ALA A 16 -17.38 22.74 41.56
CA ALA A 16 -16.34 22.37 40.63
C ALA A 16 -16.87 21.27 39.69
N PHE A 17 -17.07 21.60 38.42
CA PHE A 17 -17.10 20.60 37.36
C PHE A 17 -15.69 20.04 37.26
N ALA A 18 -15.41 18.97 38.01
CA ALA A 18 -14.30 18.10 37.65
C ALA A 18 -14.62 17.59 36.24
N PRO A 19 -13.81 17.87 35.20
CA PRO A 19 -13.96 17.19 33.94
C PRO A 19 -13.67 15.73 34.24
N PHE A 20 -14.72 14.91 34.24
CA PHE A 20 -14.58 13.48 34.22
C PHE A 20 -13.89 13.19 32.88
N LEU A 21 -12.56 13.05 32.89
CA LEU A 21 -11.84 12.40 31.82
C LEU A 21 -12.30 10.94 31.83
N ARG A 22 -13.51 10.69 31.32
CA ARG A 22 -13.99 9.34 31.08
C ARG A 22 -13.05 8.80 30.01
N ALA A 23 -12.16 7.91 30.39
CA ALA A 23 -11.58 6.98 29.44
C ALA A 23 -12.78 6.29 28.77
N GLN A 24 -13.12 6.75 27.56
CA GLN A 24 -14.25 6.25 26.82
C GLN A 24 -13.97 4.78 26.54
N ALA A 25 -14.87 3.90 27.00
CA ALA A 25 -14.73 2.48 26.74
C ALA A 25 -14.59 2.25 25.23
N PRO A 26 -13.75 1.29 24.80
CA PRO A 26 -13.57 1.02 23.38
C PRO A 26 -14.93 0.78 22.72
N GLN A 27 -15.23 1.54 21.67
CA GLN A 27 -16.50 1.41 20.95
C GLN A 27 -16.35 0.44 19.79
N HIS A 28 -17.39 -0.35 19.53
CA HIS A 28 -17.45 -1.17 18.32
C HIS A 28 -17.54 -0.28 17.09
N ALA A 29 -16.78 -0.62 16.05
CA ALA A 29 -16.92 0.03 14.76
C ALA A 29 -18.19 -0.48 14.06
N GLN A 30 -18.74 0.34 13.16
CA GLN A 30 -19.78 -0.14 12.25
C GLN A 30 -19.08 -0.60 10.97
N VAL A 31 -19.28 -1.87 10.62
CA VAL A 31 -18.72 -2.47 9.42
C VAL A 31 -19.89 -2.88 8.53
N THR A 32 -19.82 -2.57 7.25
CA THR A 32 -20.84 -2.96 6.28
C THR A 32 -20.18 -3.38 4.98
N TYR A 33 -20.54 -4.56 4.48
CA TYR A 33 -20.08 -5.07 3.20
C TYR A 33 -21.28 -5.27 2.26
N ALA A 34 -21.35 -4.47 1.20
CA ALA A 34 -22.45 -4.51 0.25
C ALA A 34 -21.93 -4.24 -1.18
N ASN A 35 -22.48 -4.94 -2.17
CA ASN A 35 -22.12 -4.78 -3.59
C ASN A 35 -20.61 -4.95 -3.90
N GLY A 36 -19.87 -5.68 -3.05
CA GLY A 36 -18.42 -5.83 -3.19
C GLY A 36 -17.61 -4.68 -2.60
N GLU A 37 -18.25 -3.72 -1.94
CA GLU A 37 -17.63 -2.57 -1.29
C GLU A 37 -17.75 -2.67 0.24
N LEU A 38 -16.70 -2.25 0.93
CA LEU A 38 -16.59 -2.22 2.38
C LEU A 38 -16.67 -0.78 2.86
N THR A 39 -17.45 -0.55 3.91
CA THR A 39 -17.51 0.71 4.65
C THR A 39 -17.23 0.43 6.12
N VAL A 40 -16.36 1.23 6.74
CA VAL A 40 -16.01 1.12 8.16
C VAL A 40 -16.13 2.48 8.82
N ALA A 41 -16.90 2.55 9.91
CA ALA A 41 -17.03 3.72 10.76
C ALA A 41 -16.42 3.43 12.13
N ALA A 42 -15.29 4.06 12.45
CA ALA A 42 -14.54 3.80 13.67
C ALA A 42 -14.47 5.04 14.57
N ASN A 43 -14.78 4.85 15.85
CA ASN A 43 -14.63 5.89 16.87
C ASN A 43 -13.98 5.28 18.11
N ASN A 44 -12.66 5.44 18.23
CA ASN A 44 -11.85 4.78 19.26
C ASN A 44 -12.03 3.25 19.28
N SER A 45 -12.12 2.68 18.08
CA SER A 45 -12.38 1.25 17.90
C SER A 45 -11.08 0.47 17.85
N SER A 46 -11.08 -0.75 18.37
CA SER A 46 -9.90 -1.63 18.28
C SER A 46 -9.75 -2.15 16.86
N LEU A 47 -8.56 -2.03 16.27
CA LEU A 47 -8.29 -2.55 14.93
C LEU A 47 -8.51 -4.07 14.84
N ASN A 48 -8.08 -4.82 15.85
CA ASN A 48 -8.33 -6.26 15.91
C ASN A 48 -9.83 -6.60 15.94
N GLN A 49 -10.66 -5.78 16.59
CA GLN A 49 -12.12 -5.96 16.55
C GLN A 49 -12.66 -5.68 15.16
N ILE A 50 -12.26 -4.57 14.53
CA ILE A 50 -12.66 -4.21 13.16
C ILE A 50 -12.32 -5.33 12.19
N LEU A 51 -11.10 -5.87 12.24
CA LEU A 51 -10.68 -6.96 11.36
C LEU A 51 -11.56 -8.20 11.52
N ARG A 52 -11.92 -8.57 12.75
CA ARG A 52 -12.84 -9.70 13.00
C ARG A 52 -14.23 -9.42 12.44
N ASP A 53 -14.73 -8.21 12.58
CA ASP A 53 -16.04 -7.83 12.04
C ASP A 53 -16.02 -7.85 10.50
N ILE A 54 -14.94 -7.38 9.87
CA ILE A 54 -14.74 -7.48 8.42
C ILE A 54 -14.70 -8.95 7.98
N ALA A 55 -14.00 -9.82 8.72
CA ALA A 55 -13.95 -11.26 8.44
C ALA A 55 -15.34 -11.88 8.44
N HIS A 56 -16.17 -11.49 9.41
CA HIS A 56 -17.55 -11.94 9.53
C HIS A 56 -18.41 -11.46 8.35
N GLU A 57 -18.36 -10.17 8.02
CA GLU A 57 -19.19 -9.57 6.95
C GLU A 57 -18.79 -10.03 5.54
N THR A 58 -17.49 -10.20 5.30
CA THR A 58 -16.97 -10.61 3.97
C THR A 58 -16.86 -12.13 3.82
N GLY A 59 -16.91 -12.88 4.92
CA GLY A 59 -16.68 -14.33 4.94
C GLY A 59 -15.22 -14.74 4.75
N MET A 60 -14.29 -13.80 4.76
CA MET A 60 -12.87 -14.09 4.58
C MET A 60 -12.23 -14.60 5.88
N LYS A 61 -11.22 -15.45 5.74
CA LYS A 61 -10.41 -15.90 6.88
C LYS A 61 -9.33 -14.86 7.20
N ILE A 62 -9.09 -14.58 8.48
CA ILE A 62 -7.95 -13.75 8.91
C ILE A 62 -7.02 -14.61 9.76
N THR A 63 -5.75 -14.65 9.38
CA THR A 63 -4.69 -15.37 10.08
C THR A 63 -3.64 -14.37 10.56
N GLY A 64 -3.28 -14.45 11.85
CA GLY A 64 -2.37 -13.51 12.49
C GLY A 64 -3.10 -12.42 13.26
N GLY A 65 -2.46 -11.27 13.44
CA GLY A 65 -3.03 -10.13 14.16
C GLY A 65 -2.09 -8.94 14.17
N VAL A 66 -2.63 -7.81 14.64
CA VAL A 66 -1.90 -6.57 14.85
C VAL A 66 -1.73 -6.31 16.35
N THR A 67 -0.80 -5.44 16.73
CA THR A 67 -0.71 -4.91 18.10
C THR A 67 -1.99 -4.15 18.49
N ASP A 68 -2.13 -3.75 19.75
CA ASP A 68 -3.31 -3.01 20.20
C ASP A 68 -3.36 -1.61 19.56
N GLU A 69 -3.97 -1.52 18.39
CA GLU A 69 -4.12 -0.29 17.61
C GLU A 69 -5.53 0.28 17.74
N ARG A 70 -5.61 1.62 17.72
CA ARG A 70 -6.86 2.38 17.81
C ARG A 70 -7.14 3.07 16.49
N VAL A 71 -8.33 2.81 15.96
CA VAL A 71 -8.77 3.34 14.67
C VAL A 71 -9.82 4.41 14.88
N PHE A 72 -9.71 5.48 14.10
CA PHE A 72 -10.61 6.63 14.10
C PHE A 72 -10.90 7.06 12.68
N GLY A 73 -12.16 7.39 12.41
CA GLY A 73 -12.59 7.95 11.13
C GLY A 73 -13.51 7.03 10.36
N GLN A 74 -13.82 7.47 9.14
CA GLN A 74 -14.70 6.76 8.20
C GLN A 74 -13.85 6.31 7.02
N TYR A 75 -14.02 5.06 6.64
CA TYR A 75 -13.31 4.43 5.54
C TYR A 75 -14.36 3.89 4.56
N GLY A 76 -14.19 4.17 3.27
CA GLY A 76 -15.07 3.70 2.20
C GLY A 76 -16.26 4.61 1.88
N PRO A 77 -17.17 4.16 1.00
CA PRO A 77 -17.21 2.82 0.37
C PRO A 77 -16.06 2.62 -0.64
N ALA A 78 -15.33 1.50 -0.52
CA ALA A 78 -14.32 1.09 -1.50
C ALA A 78 -14.11 -0.43 -1.47
N THR A 79 -13.24 -0.97 -2.34
CA THR A 79 -12.93 -2.40 -2.34
C THR A 79 -12.29 -2.84 -1.01
N PRO A 80 -12.51 -4.09 -0.56
CA PRO A 80 -11.92 -4.60 0.67
C PRO A 80 -10.40 -4.43 0.72
N SER A 81 -9.70 -4.63 -0.40
CA SER A 81 -8.26 -4.42 -0.51
C SER A 81 -7.84 -2.99 -0.14
N LYS A 82 -8.58 -2.00 -0.65
CA LYS A 82 -8.30 -0.58 -0.42
C LYS A 82 -8.48 -0.22 1.06
N ILE A 83 -9.62 -0.60 1.63
CA ILE A 83 -9.96 -0.29 3.02
C ILE A 83 -9.03 -1.02 3.99
N LEU A 84 -8.71 -2.30 3.73
CA LEU A 84 -7.75 -3.04 4.54
C LEU A 84 -6.35 -2.41 4.44
N GLY A 85 -5.95 -1.94 3.26
CA GLY A 85 -4.72 -1.17 3.06
C GLY A 85 -4.69 0.10 3.93
N GLU A 86 -5.76 0.89 3.92
CA GLU A 86 -5.86 2.13 4.73
C GLU A 86 -5.93 1.87 6.25
N LEU A 87 -6.62 0.80 6.67
CA LEU A 87 -6.72 0.43 8.08
C LEU A 87 -5.42 -0.14 8.66
N LEU A 88 -4.62 -0.79 7.81
CA LEU A 88 -3.34 -1.41 8.18
C LEU A 88 -2.15 -0.51 7.85
N ASP A 89 -2.36 0.61 7.17
CA ASP A 89 -1.34 1.62 6.94
C ASP A 89 -0.85 2.19 8.27
N GLY A 90 0.47 2.34 8.39
CA GLY A 90 1.10 2.76 9.65
C GLY A 90 1.15 1.68 10.75
N THR A 91 0.61 0.48 10.52
CA THR A 91 0.78 -0.63 11.46
C THR A 91 2.12 -1.33 11.26
N GLU A 92 2.65 -1.90 12.34
CA GLU A 92 3.83 -2.77 12.33
C GLU A 92 3.50 -4.18 11.79
N SER A 93 2.63 -4.28 10.78
CA SER A 93 2.20 -5.55 10.19
C SER A 93 2.27 -5.50 8.66
N ASN A 94 2.76 -6.59 8.08
CA ASN A 94 2.63 -6.86 6.66
C ASN A 94 1.29 -7.50 6.40
N MET A 95 0.70 -7.15 5.26
CA MET A 95 -0.55 -7.69 4.77
C MET A 95 -0.33 -8.52 3.52
N LEU A 96 -0.94 -9.70 3.47
CA LEU A 96 -1.08 -10.49 2.26
C LEU A 96 -2.55 -10.89 2.10
N LEU A 97 -3.17 -10.40 1.02
CA LEU A 97 -4.57 -10.64 0.72
C LEU A 97 -4.69 -11.64 -0.44
N LEU A 98 -5.38 -12.74 -0.21
CA LEU A 98 -5.75 -13.72 -1.24
C LEU A 98 -7.19 -13.44 -1.67
N GLN A 99 -7.42 -13.43 -2.98
CA GLN A 99 -8.75 -13.33 -3.56
C GLN A 99 -9.23 -14.71 -4.00
N ALA A 100 -10.53 -14.97 -3.85
CA ALA A 100 -11.19 -16.14 -4.42
C ALA A 100 -11.30 -16.01 -5.95
N THR A 101 -11.70 -17.10 -6.61
CA THR A 101 -11.92 -17.18 -8.07
C THR A 101 -12.97 -16.19 -8.61
N ALA A 102 -13.79 -15.59 -7.74
CA ALA A 102 -14.79 -14.58 -8.09
C ALA A 102 -14.36 -13.13 -7.73
N GLY A 103 -13.09 -12.90 -7.38
CA GLY A 103 -12.57 -11.56 -7.04
C GLY A 103 -12.89 -11.07 -5.62
N ALA A 104 -13.72 -11.80 -4.88
CA ALA A 104 -13.99 -11.54 -3.46
C ALA A 104 -12.76 -11.87 -2.59
N PRO A 105 -12.52 -11.14 -1.47
CA PRO A 105 -11.43 -11.45 -0.56
C PRO A 105 -11.67 -12.81 0.13
N ALA A 106 -10.68 -13.69 0.12
CA ALA A 106 -10.77 -15.05 0.66
C ALA A 106 -9.97 -15.21 1.96
N GLU A 107 -8.74 -14.70 1.99
CA GLU A 107 -7.88 -14.80 3.19
C GLU A 107 -6.99 -13.57 3.35
N LEU A 108 -6.91 -13.06 4.57
CA LEU A 108 -5.97 -12.02 5.00
C LEU A 108 -4.94 -12.66 5.91
N ILE A 109 -3.67 -12.55 5.55
CA ILE A 109 -2.56 -13.01 6.38
C ILE A 109 -1.79 -11.78 6.87
N LEU A 110 -1.70 -11.64 8.19
CA LEU A 110 -0.99 -10.57 8.87
C LEU A 110 0.26 -11.13 9.53
N THR A 111 1.43 -10.54 9.22
CA THR A 111 2.71 -10.92 9.84
C THR A 111 3.40 -9.70 10.45
N PRO A 112 4.01 -9.80 11.64
CA PRO A 112 4.72 -8.67 12.24
C PRO A 112 5.85 -8.15 11.36
N ARG A 113 5.95 -6.82 11.23
CA ARG A 113 7.12 -6.14 10.66
C ARG A 113 8.14 -5.95 11.77
N HIS A 114 9.12 -6.85 11.86
CA HIS A 114 10.30 -6.58 12.68
C HIS A 114 11.18 -5.56 11.96
N GLY A 115 11.07 -4.29 12.34
CA GLY A 115 12.06 -3.20 12.16
C GLY A 115 13.01 -3.33 10.96
N GLY A 116 12.45 -3.32 9.75
CA GLY A 116 13.18 -3.19 8.50
C GLY A 116 12.48 -2.14 7.63
N PRO A 117 13.19 -1.45 6.72
CA PRO A 117 12.60 -0.40 5.90
C PRO A 117 11.34 -0.94 5.22
N THR A 118 10.21 -0.30 5.51
CA THR A 118 8.90 -0.64 4.96
C THR A 118 9.02 -0.68 3.44
N PRO A 119 8.73 -1.81 2.76
CA PRO A 119 8.63 -1.78 1.32
C PRO A 119 7.52 -0.80 0.94
N PRO A 120 7.72 0.05 -0.08
CA PRO A 120 6.72 1.02 -0.49
C PRO A 120 5.40 0.30 -0.81
N SER A 121 4.31 0.78 -0.22
CA SER A 121 2.96 0.34 -0.56
C SER A 121 2.73 0.55 -2.06
N PRO A 122 2.13 -0.42 -2.80
CA PRO A 122 1.88 -0.27 -4.24
C PRO A 122 0.74 0.71 -4.57
N GLU A 123 0.15 1.39 -3.58
CA GLU A 123 -0.92 2.38 -3.80
C GLU A 123 -0.38 3.80 -3.78
N GLY A 124 0.28 4.14 -4.87
CA GLY A 124 0.80 5.48 -5.11
C GLY A 124 1.60 5.49 -6.40
N TYR A 125 0.93 5.35 -7.55
CA TYR A 125 1.42 6.01 -8.74
C TYR A 125 1.27 7.52 -8.50
N GLN A 126 2.14 8.08 -7.65
CA GLN A 126 2.56 9.44 -7.82
C GLN A 126 3.37 9.39 -9.11
N GLU A 127 2.79 9.80 -10.23
CA GLU A 127 3.57 10.22 -11.39
C GLU A 127 4.54 11.28 -10.89
N ALA A 128 5.75 10.85 -10.52
CA ALA A 128 6.91 11.70 -10.63
C ALA A 128 6.86 12.23 -12.07
N PRO A 129 7.02 13.55 -12.30
CA PRO A 129 7.12 14.07 -13.64
C PRO A 129 8.19 13.25 -14.36
N LEU A 130 7.75 12.42 -15.30
CA LEU A 130 8.65 11.83 -16.28
C LEU A 130 9.46 13.02 -16.82
N PRO A 131 10.80 12.99 -16.82
CA PRO A 131 11.52 13.95 -17.61
C PRO A 131 11.00 13.79 -19.03
N GLU A 132 10.28 14.80 -19.52
CA GLU A 132 9.80 14.84 -20.89
C GLU A 132 10.98 14.49 -21.79
N PRO A 133 10.85 13.50 -22.69
CA PRO A 133 11.83 13.36 -23.73
C PRO A 133 11.76 14.65 -24.54
N VAL A 134 12.79 15.49 -24.40
CA VAL A 134 12.99 16.68 -25.23
C VAL A 134 12.90 16.21 -26.67
N ARG A 135 11.78 16.48 -27.32
CA ARG A 135 11.58 16.20 -28.73
C ARG A 135 12.53 17.14 -29.48
N PRO A 136 13.53 16.64 -30.22
CA PRO A 136 14.20 17.48 -31.19
C PRO A 136 13.14 17.99 -32.18
N GLN A 137 12.95 19.31 -32.23
CA GLN A 137 12.09 19.96 -33.19
C GLN A 137 12.72 19.80 -34.57
N TYR A 138 12.22 18.84 -35.35
CA TYR A 138 12.50 18.79 -36.78
C TYR A 138 11.46 19.64 -37.51
N PRO A 139 11.86 20.50 -38.46
CA PRO A 139 10.90 21.21 -39.31
C PRO A 139 10.05 20.20 -40.08
N ILE A 140 8.72 20.28 -39.95
CA ILE A 140 7.77 19.51 -40.75
C ILE A 140 7.84 20.00 -42.20
N ALA A 141 8.31 19.12 -43.09
CA ALA A 141 8.10 19.23 -44.53
C ALA A 141 6.91 18.33 -44.92
N ASN A 142 6.02 18.88 -45.74
CA ASN A 142 4.73 18.31 -46.14
C ASN A 142 4.81 16.99 -46.94
N GLN A 143 3.94 16.03 -46.57
CA GLN A 143 3.20 15.04 -47.40
C GLN A 143 3.99 13.96 -48.19
N PRO A 144 3.36 12.88 -48.73
CA PRO A 144 2.12 12.16 -48.36
C PRO A 144 2.33 10.62 -48.18
N GLU A 145 1.27 9.90 -47.81
CA GLU A 145 1.17 8.45 -47.55
C GLU A 145 1.47 7.55 -48.77
N GLU A 146 2.34 6.53 -48.65
CA GLU A 146 2.39 5.40 -49.59
C GLU A 146 3.00 4.11 -48.98
N ASN A 147 2.13 3.10 -48.79
CA ASN A 147 2.31 1.65 -48.93
C ASN A 147 3.74 1.04 -48.97
N ALA A 148 4.14 0.25 -47.96
CA ALA A 148 5.00 -0.96 -48.12
C ALA A 148 5.17 -1.77 -46.82
N ALA A 149 5.33 -3.08 -47.00
CA ALA A 149 5.38 -4.19 -46.02
C ALA A 149 6.60 -4.18 -45.05
N PRO A 150 6.68 -5.12 -44.08
CA PRO A 150 7.65 -5.08 -42.98
C PRO A 150 9.01 -5.66 -43.39
N THR A 151 10.12 -5.12 -42.90
CA THR A 151 11.40 -5.85 -42.79
C THR A 151 12.34 -5.19 -41.77
N PRO A 152 13.25 -5.97 -41.17
CA PRO A 152 13.85 -5.74 -39.87
C PRO A 152 15.06 -4.81 -39.96
N THR A 153 15.35 -4.05 -38.89
CA THR A 153 16.61 -3.33 -38.78
C THR A 153 17.16 -3.45 -37.37
N ALA A 154 18.15 -4.34 -37.30
CA ALA A 154 19.43 -4.22 -36.62
C ALA A 154 19.48 -3.46 -35.29
N ALA A 155 19.81 -4.24 -34.24
CA ALA A 155 20.34 -3.79 -32.98
C ALA A 155 21.60 -2.91 -33.14
N ALA A 156 21.67 -1.87 -32.31
CA ALA A 156 22.83 -1.00 -32.09
C ALA A 156 22.92 -0.72 -30.56
N PRO A 157 24.12 -0.47 -30.00
CA PRO A 157 24.68 -1.26 -28.91
C PRO A 157 24.34 -0.74 -27.50
N ALA A 158 24.27 -1.68 -26.55
CA ALA A 158 24.09 -1.41 -25.13
C ALA A 158 25.35 -0.79 -24.53
N GLN A 159 25.14 0.34 -23.85
CA GLN A 159 26.12 1.13 -23.13
C GLN A 159 26.70 0.34 -21.94
N GLU A 160 28.01 0.40 -21.77
CA GLU A 160 28.76 -0.14 -20.64
C GLU A 160 28.37 0.58 -19.33
N ALA A 161 27.94 -0.19 -18.31
CA ALA A 161 27.70 0.34 -16.98
C ALA A 161 29.04 0.50 -16.22
N PRO A 162 29.29 1.63 -15.53
CA PRO A 162 30.60 1.99 -14.97
C PRO A 162 30.87 1.38 -13.57
N ASN A 163 30.10 0.38 -13.16
CA ASN A 163 30.32 -0.33 -11.90
C ASN A 163 30.65 -1.77 -12.25
N GLY A 164 31.71 -2.34 -11.66
CA GLY A 164 32.26 -3.68 -11.92
C GLY A 164 31.35 -4.89 -11.68
N VAL A 165 30.03 -4.70 -11.74
CA VAL A 165 29.02 -5.74 -11.90
C VAL A 165 29.00 -6.19 -13.37
N LYS A 166 29.41 -7.42 -13.60
CA LYS A 166 29.39 -8.07 -14.92
C LYS A 166 27.96 -8.09 -15.46
N THR A 167 27.76 -7.60 -16.68
CA THR A 167 26.44 -7.65 -17.33
C THR A 167 26.08 -9.11 -17.67
N PRO A 168 24.77 -9.44 -17.78
CA PRO A 168 24.34 -10.76 -18.21
C PRO A 168 25.02 -11.24 -19.49
N GLN A 169 25.21 -10.34 -20.46
CA GLN A 169 25.90 -10.62 -21.73
C GLN A 169 27.36 -11.05 -21.51
N GLN A 170 28.11 -10.34 -20.66
CA GLN A 170 29.48 -10.70 -20.33
C GLN A 170 29.58 -12.02 -19.54
N ILE A 171 28.54 -12.37 -18.77
CA ILE A 171 28.47 -13.65 -18.06
C ILE A 171 28.34 -14.82 -19.05
N TYR A 172 27.58 -14.66 -20.15
CA TYR A 172 27.46 -15.69 -21.19
C TYR A 172 28.79 -15.97 -21.88
N GLU A 173 29.52 -14.93 -22.28
CA GLU A 173 30.85 -15.08 -22.90
C GLU A 173 31.85 -15.80 -21.97
N GLN A 174 31.77 -15.52 -20.67
CA GLN A 174 32.61 -16.21 -19.69
C GLN A 174 32.24 -17.69 -19.54
N LEU A 175 30.95 -18.03 -19.61
CA LEU A 175 30.49 -19.42 -19.51
C LEU A 175 30.95 -20.25 -20.71
N GLU A 176 30.90 -19.70 -21.93
CA GLU A 176 31.38 -20.37 -23.13
C GLU A 176 32.89 -20.65 -23.07
N ARG A 177 33.68 -19.66 -22.62
CA ARG A 177 35.13 -19.81 -22.49
C ARG A 177 35.50 -20.90 -21.47
N MET A 178 34.73 -21.03 -20.39
CA MET A 178 34.94 -22.08 -19.39
C MET A 178 34.61 -23.48 -19.92
N ARG A 179 33.54 -23.63 -20.71
CA ARG A 179 33.12 -24.91 -21.30
C ARG A 179 34.17 -25.47 -22.26
N GLN A 180 34.81 -24.60 -23.02
CA GLN A 180 35.85 -24.99 -23.98
C GLN A 180 37.13 -25.49 -23.29
N GLN A 181 37.48 -24.91 -22.13
CA GLN A 181 38.66 -25.33 -21.37
C GLN A 181 38.46 -26.68 -20.68
N GLN A 182 37.23 -27.01 -20.24
CA GLN A 182 36.92 -28.34 -19.71
C GLN A 182 37.03 -29.45 -20.77
N GLN A 183 36.61 -29.18 -22.01
CA GLN A 183 36.72 -30.17 -23.09
C GLN A 183 38.17 -30.49 -23.47
N GLN A 184 39.06 -29.48 -23.49
CA GLN A 184 40.49 -29.71 -23.78
C GLN A 184 41.22 -30.51 -22.67
N ARG A 185 40.83 -30.32 -21.40
CA ARG A 185 41.32 -31.14 -20.27
C ARG A 185 40.88 -32.60 -20.36
N GLN A 186 39.70 -32.85 -20.95
CA GLN A 186 39.14 -34.20 -21.06
C GLN A 186 39.63 -34.94 -22.31
N SER A 187 40.11 -34.22 -23.33
CA SER A 187 40.72 -34.79 -24.53
C SER A 187 42.24 -34.98 -24.45
N ASN A 188 42.90 -34.50 -23.39
CA ASN A 188 44.32 -34.75 -23.14
C ASN A 188 44.49 -35.68 -21.92
N PRO A 189 44.24 -37.00 -22.06
CA PRO A 189 44.71 -37.95 -21.07
C PRO A 189 46.25 -37.91 -21.07
N GLN A 190 46.82 -37.61 -19.91
CA GLN A 190 48.23 -37.91 -19.66
C GLN A 190 48.35 -39.39 -19.28
#